data_AF-A0A2N2F165-F1
#
_entry.id   AF-A0A2N2F165-F1
#
_cell.length_a   1.000
_cell.length_b   1.000
_cell.length_c   1.000
_cell.angle_alpha   90.00
_cell.angle_beta   90.00
_cell.angle_gamma   90.00
#
_symmetry.space_group_name_H-M   'P 1'
#
loop_
_entity.id
_entity.type
_entity.pdbx_description
1 polymer ?
#
loop_
_entity_poly.entity_id
_entity_poly.type
_entity_poly.pdbx_seq_one_letter_code
_entity_poly.pdbx_strand_id
1 'polypeptide(L)'
;MSGIKIILDPPKRREYLDGLLALDGLSHIKEDPAAAYCPVSLTSTPDELKEVVRARQQILVEKVLKPAGITAYDPESAPFSPDKNISARPDKIYAVDSSKIAGTRFFVGHNILPSTGAGVEAEKAKIYNRVAVMLMDKNVRVSRMQPNRTIYLEYSDFSAQAGRFAEVFELLMKYEPGAGLNGDLPALLGFDKTTGEVADLEQVVYEKFADLRYHYDGNTPVLKLRAENPEIFRENRG
;
A
#
# COMPACT_ATOMS: atom_id res chain seq x y z
N MET A 1 28.66 -7.16 2.31
CA MET A 1 28.13 -7.97 3.42
C MET A 1 26.86 -7.30 3.88
N SER A 2 25.72 -7.98 3.84
CA SER A 2 24.43 -7.41 4.24
C SER A 2 24.47 -7.08 5.74
N GLY A 3 24.34 -5.79 6.05
CA GLY A 3 24.35 -5.28 7.43
C GLY A 3 22.95 -5.31 8.03
N ILE A 4 22.24 -6.43 7.94
CA ILE A 4 20.87 -6.54 8.45
C ILE A 4 20.90 -6.46 9.98
N LYS A 5 20.20 -5.47 10.54
CA LYS A 5 19.94 -5.35 11.97
C LYS A 5 18.45 -5.54 12.24
N ILE A 6 18.11 -6.58 12.97
CA ILE A 6 16.72 -6.89 13.33
C ILE A 6 16.29 -5.99 14.51
N ILE A 7 15.15 -5.30 14.36
CA ILE A 7 14.51 -4.51 15.42
C ILE A 7 13.22 -5.21 15.89
N LEU A 8 12.37 -5.62 14.95
CA LEU A 8 11.15 -6.38 15.19
C LEU A 8 11.25 -7.72 14.44
N ASP A 9 11.47 -8.79 15.18
CA ASP A 9 11.23 -10.17 14.72
C ASP A 9 9.73 -10.51 14.80
N PRO A 10 9.25 -11.63 14.24
CA PRO A 10 7.82 -11.92 14.20
C PRO A 10 7.13 -11.99 15.58
N PRO A 11 7.73 -12.60 16.63
CA PRO A 11 7.16 -12.55 17.98
C PRO A 11 7.05 -11.12 18.53
N LYS A 12 8.12 -10.32 18.49
CA LYS A 12 8.09 -8.92 18.96
C LYS A 12 7.17 -8.05 18.13
N ARG A 13 7.06 -8.30 16.83
CA ARG A 13 6.09 -7.62 15.96
C ARG A 13 4.68 -7.87 16.47
N ARG A 14 4.34 -9.09 16.86
CA ARG A 14 3.01 -9.41 17.41
C ARG A 14 2.74 -8.62 18.69
N GLU A 15 3.66 -8.64 19.64
CA GLU A 15 3.53 -7.87 20.89
C GLU A 15 3.40 -6.36 20.63
N TYR A 16 4.22 -5.84 19.71
CA TYR A 16 4.16 -4.45 19.28
C TYR A 16 2.80 -4.08 18.68
N LEU A 17 2.26 -4.95 17.81
CA LEU A 17 0.94 -4.74 17.20
C LEU A 17 -0.17 -4.82 18.23
N ASP A 18 -0.15 -5.80 19.12
CA ASP A 18 -1.17 -5.93 20.17
C ASP A 18 -1.23 -4.67 21.04
N GLY A 19 -0.06 -4.10 21.37
CA GLY A 19 0.05 -2.82 22.08
C GLY A 19 -0.54 -1.64 21.31
N LEU A 20 -0.19 -1.49 20.02
CA LEU A 20 -0.75 -0.42 19.18
C LEU A 20 -2.25 -0.54 18.99
N LEU A 21 -2.75 -1.75 18.70
CA LEU A 21 -4.17 -1.99 18.49
C LEU A 21 -4.97 -1.72 19.76
N ALA A 22 -4.42 -2.01 20.95
CA ALA A 22 -5.07 -1.65 22.21
C ALA A 22 -5.24 -0.13 22.37
N LEU A 23 -4.25 0.69 21.97
CA LEU A 23 -4.34 2.15 22.03
C LEU A 23 -5.41 2.72 21.10
N ASP A 24 -5.63 2.06 19.95
CA ASP A 24 -6.64 2.46 18.97
C ASP A 24 -8.04 1.86 19.26
N GLY A 25 -8.21 1.08 20.34
CA GLY A 25 -9.46 0.37 20.63
C GLY A 25 -9.75 -0.82 19.70
N LEU A 26 -8.72 -1.32 19.00
CA LEU A 26 -8.75 -2.36 17.98
C LEU A 26 -8.19 -3.71 18.47
N SER A 27 -8.05 -3.92 19.79
CA SER A 27 -7.51 -5.17 20.37
C SER A 27 -8.29 -6.44 20.02
N HIS A 28 -9.51 -6.30 19.51
CA HIS A 28 -10.34 -7.40 19.03
C HIS A 28 -10.03 -7.81 17.59
N ILE A 29 -9.26 -7.01 16.84
CA ILE A 29 -8.85 -7.27 15.47
C ILE A 29 -7.67 -8.22 15.47
N LYS A 30 -7.75 -9.27 14.64
CA LYS A 30 -6.64 -10.19 14.38
C LYS A 30 -6.16 -10.01 12.95
N GLU A 31 -4.85 -10.06 12.76
CA GLU A 31 -4.26 -10.08 11.42
C GLU A 31 -4.63 -11.38 10.69
N ASP A 32 -5.10 -11.23 9.45
CA ASP A 32 -5.20 -12.28 8.44
C ASP A 32 -3.94 -12.24 7.55
N PRO A 33 -3.08 -13.27 7.61
CA PRO A 33 -1.91 -13.42 6.76
C PRO A 33 -2.16 -13.36 5.26
N ALA A 34 -3.37 -13.69 4.82
CA ALA A 34 -3.78 -13.82 3.43
C ALA A 34 -4.75 -12.70 3.03
N ALA A 35 -4.67 -11.53 3.66
CA ALA A 35 -5.52 -10.39 3.32
C ALA A 35 -4.71 -9.12 3.02
N ALA A 36 -5.23 -8.30 2.11
CA ALA A 36 -4.65 -7.03 1.70
C ALA A 36 -5.66 -5.88 1.83
N TYR A 37 -5.23 -4.75 2.39
CA TYR A 37 -5.94 -3.48 2.23
C TYR A 37 -5.46 -2.80 0.95
N CYS A 38 -6.37 -2.45 0.06
CA CYS A 38 -6.05 -1.89 -1.25
C CYS A 38 -6.61 -0.46 -1.34
N PRO A 39 -5.82 0.57 -0.97
CA PRO A 39 -6.30 1.95 -0.96
C PRO A 39 -6.67 2.43 -2.37
N VAL A 40 -7.61 3.37 -2.44
CA VAL A 40 -8.06 3.96 -3.72
C VAL A 40 -8.37 5.45 -3.54
N SER A 41 -8.01 6.27 -4.54
CA SER A 41 -8.39 7.68 -4.55
C SER A 41 -9.83 7.82 -5.06
N LEU A 42 -10.74 8.27 -4.19
CA LEU A 42 -12.16 8.43 -4.54
C LEU A 42 -12.59 9.89 -4.53
N THR A 43 -12.34 10.62 -3.44
CA THR A 43 -12.94 11.94 -3.18
C THR A 43 -12.53 13.02 -4.17
N SER A 44 -11.27 13.02 -4.61
CA SER A 44 -10.73 14.01 -5.56
C SER A 44 -10.64 13.47 -7.01
N THR A 45 -11.18 12.29 -7.26
CA THR A 45 -11.13 11.65 -8.56
C THR A 45 -12.27 12.18 -9.43
N PRO A 46 -11.99 12.84 -10.57
CA PRO A 46 -13.01 13.23 -11.52
C PRO A 46 -13.87 12.04 -11.96
N ASP A 47 -15.17 12.24 -12.16
CA ASP A 47 -16.11 11.16 -12.47
C ASP A 47 -15.70 10.40 -13.75
N GLU A 48 -15.14 11.09 -14.74
CA GLU A 48 -14.62 10.50 -15.97
C GLU A 48 -13.42 9.55 -15.76
N LEU A 49 -12.71 9.67 -14.64
CA LEU A 49 -11.57 8.82 -14.28
C LEU A 49 -11.95 7.68 -13.34
N LYS A 50 -13.13 7.71 -12.71
CA LYS A 50 -13.56 6.67 -11.75
C LYS A 50 -13.60 5.28 -12.38
N GLU A 51 -14.11 5.16 -13.61
CA GLU A 51 -14.15 3.86 -14.31
C GLU A 51 -12.75 3.30 -14.60
N VAL A 52 -11.78 4.16 -14.91
CA VAL A 52 -10.39 3.76 -15.14
C VAL A 52 -9.75 3.27 -13.84
N VAL A 53 -9.99 3.97 -12.74
CA VAL A 53 -9.50 3.59 -11.40
C VAL A 53 -10.13 2.26 -10.97
N ARG A 54 -11.45 2.09 -11.12
CA ARG A 54 -12.17 0.83 -10.85
C ARG A 54 -11.60 -0.33 -11.65
N ALA A 55 -11.38 -0.15 -12.96
CA ALA A 55 -10.84 -1.20 -13.81
C ALA A 55 -9.42 -1.63 -13.35
N ARG A 56 -8.58 -0.68 -12.94
CA ARG A 56 -7.26 -0.97 -12.37
C ARG A 56 -7.39 -1.71 -11.04
N GLN A 57 -8.30 -1.29 -10.16
CA GLN A 57 -8.56 -1.97 -8.90
C GLN A 57 -9.05 -3.41 -9.12
N GLN A 58 -9.93 -3.62 -10.09
CA GLN A 58 -10.43 -4.95 -10.44
C GLN A 58 -9.30 -5.86 -10.97
N ILE A 59 -8.38 -5.33 -11.79
CA ILE A 59 -7.20 -6.09 -12.22
C ILE A 59 -6.33 -6.47 -11.01
N LEU A 60 -6.08 -5.54 -10.08
CA LEU A 60 -5.34 -5.81 -8.86
C LEU A 60 -5.98 -6.94 -8.05
N VAL A 61 -7.29 -6.88 -7.84
CA VAL A 61 -8.00 -7.91 -7.06
C VAL A 61 -8.02 -9.25 -7.79
N GLU A 62 -8.51 -9.27 -9.03
CA GLU A 62 -8.83 -10.52 -9.73
C GLU A 62 -7.64 -11.19 -10.40
N LYS A 63 -6.65 -10.42 -10.87
CA LYS A 63 -5.52 -10.95 -11.63
C LYS A 63 -4.20 -10.97 -10.86
N VAL A 64 -4.10 -10.28 -9.73
CA VAL A 64 -2.87 -10.20 -8.95
C VAL A 64 -3.04 -10.87 -7.59
N LEU A 65 -3.93 -10.35 -6.75
CA LEU A 65 -4.04 -10.78 -5.35
C LEU A 65 -4.75 -12.13 -5.19
N LYS A 66 -5.91 -12.29 -5.85
CA LYS A 66 -6.69 -13.53 -5.77
C LYS A 66 -5.92 -14.77 -6.27
N PRO A 67 -5.18 -14.73 -7.41
CA PRO A 67 -4.33 -15.84 -7.81
C PRO A 67 -3.23 -16.18 -6.80
N ALA A 68 -2.66 -15.17 -6.12
CA ALA A 68 -1.68 -15.35 -5.05
C ALA A 68 -2.30 -15.84 -3.73
N GLY A 69 -3.60 -16.11 -3.69
CA GLY A 69 -4.33 -16.55 -2.50
C GLY A 69 -4.59 -15.43 -1.48
N ILE A 70 -4.57 -14.17 -1.91
CA ILE A 70 -4.77 -13.00 -1.06
C ILE A 70 -6.18 -12.40 -1.29
N THR A 71 -6.94 -12.26 -0.20
CA THR A 71 -8.24 -11.60 -0.22
C THR A 71 -8.07 -10.09 -0.10
N ALA A 72 -8.62 -9.34 -1.05
CA ALA A 72 -8.54 -7.89 -1.04
C ALA A 72 -9.72 -7.25 -0.30
N TYR A 73 -9.41 -6.24 0.51
CA TYR A 73 -10.37 -5.25 0.97
C TYR A 73 -10.21 -3.99 0.11
N ASP A 74 -11.30 -3.60 -0.54
CA ASP A 74 -11.39 -2.39 -1.35
C ASP A 74 -12.37 -1.41 -0.67
N PRO A 75 -11.88 -0.24 -0.18
CA PRO A 75 -12.73 0.75 0.49
C PRO A 75 -13.78 1.36 -0.45
N GLU A 76 -13.60 1.34 -1.77
CA GLU A 76 -14.64 1.78 -2.71
C GLU A 76 -15.91 0.94 -2.61
N SER A 77 -15.73 -0.37 -2.41
CA SER A 77 -16.83 -1.31 -2.25
C SER A 77 -17.54 -1.18 -0.89
N ALA A 78 -16.93 -0.49 0.08
CA ALA A 78 -17.41 -0.44 1.46
C ALA A 78 -18.71 0.38 1.62
N PRO A 79 -19.58 0.04 2.59
CA PRO A 79 -20.83 0.78 2.84
C PRO A 79 -20.66 2.28 3.15
N PHE A 80 -19.48 2.66 3.63
CA PHE A 80 -19.15 4.04 4.01
C PHE A 80 -18.28 4.75 2.98
N SER A 81 -18.10 4.18 1.78
CA SER A 81 -17.45 4.85 0.67
C SER A 81 -18.10 6.23 0.43
N PRO A 82 -17.32 7.29 0.16
CA PRO A 82 -17.87 8.62 -0.10
C PRO A 82 -18.85 8.62 -1.29
N ASP A 83 -18.71 7.69 -2.24
CA ASP A 83 -19.63 7.53 -3.38
C ASP A 83 -20.95 6.84 -3.00
N LYS A 84 -21.01 6.11 -1.87
CA LYS A 84 -22.20 5.38 -1.42
C LYS A 84 -22.92 6.06 -0.25
N ASN A 85 -22.17 6.75 0.61
CA ASN A 85 -22.71 7.38 1.80
C ASN A 85 -21.99 8.70 2.13
N ILE A 86 -22.42 9.77 1.46
CA ILE A 86 -21.94 11.14 1.70
C ILE A 86 -22.20 11.66 3.13
N SER A 87 -23.07 11.00 3.90
CA SER A 87 -23.37 11.38 5.29
C SER A 87 -22.48 10.67 6.32
N ALA A 88 -21.64 9.72 5.88
CA ALA A 88 -20.69 9.06 6.76
C ALA A 88 -19.70 10.08 7.32
N ARG A 89 -19.61 10.14 8.65
CA ARG A 89 -18.67 11.05 9.30
C ARG A 89 -17.23 10.56 9.13
N PRO A 90 -16.24 11.45 8.98
CA PRO A 90 -14.83 11.07 8.85
C PRO A 90 -14.32 10.15 9.95
N ASP A 91 -14.78 10.32 11.19
CA ASP A 91 -14.39 9.46 12.33
C ASP A 91 -14.81 8.00 12.15
N LYS A 92 -15.97 7.75 11.53
CA LYS A 92 -16.44 6.39 11.23
C LYS A 92 -15.65 5.74 10.11
N ILE A 93 -15.37 6.48 9.04
CA ILE A 93 -14.54 6.02 7.92
C ILE A 93 -13.15 5.66 8.44
N TYR A 94 -12.54 6.58 9.20
CA TYR A 94 -11.24 6.38 9.82
C TYR A 94 -11.19 5.12 10.69
N ALA A 95 -12.21 4.89 11.54
CA ALA A 95 -12.26 3.70 12.38
C ALA A 95 -12.37 2.41 11.57
N VAL A 96 -13.22 2.38 10.53
CA VAL A 96 -13.40 1.21 9.66
C VAL A 96 -12.14 0.91 8.86
N ASP A 97 -11.57 1.90 8.18
CA ASP A 97 -10.36 1.71 7.39
C ASP A 97 -9.17 1.35 8.27
N SER A 98 -9.01 2.00 9.43
CA SER A 98 -7.96 1.63 10.39
C SER A 98 -8.11 0.18 10.85
N SER A 99 -9.33 -0.28 11.13
CA SER A 99 -9.60 -1.68 11.49
C SER A 99 -9.24 -2.65 10.36
N LYS A 100 -9.48 -2.26 9.10
CA LYS A 100 -9.19 -3.09 7.94
C LYS A 100 -7.70 -3.16 7.65
N ILE A 101 -6.98 -2.04 7.69
CA ILE A 101 -5.51 -2.02 7.61
C ILE A 101 -4.89 -2.79 8.77
N ALA A 102 -5.48 -2.71 9.96
CA ALA A 102 -5.06 -3.48 11.13
C ALA A 102 -5.29 -5.01 10.97
N GLY A 103 -6.37 -5.40 10.29
CA GLY A 103 -6.72 -6.79 10.07
C GLY A 103 -6.00 -7.45 8.90
N THR A 104 -5.45 -6.68 7.96
CA THR A 104 -4.77 -7.21 6.76
C THR A 104 -3.27 -7.30 6.96
N ARG A 105 -2.60 -8.30 6.38
CA ARG A 105 -1.12 -8.38 6.37
C ARG A 105 -0.49 -7.48 5.31
N PHE A 106 -1.13 -7.36 4.16
CA PHE A 106 -0.63 -6.60 3.04
C PHE A 106 -1.31 -5.24 2.95
N PHE A 107 -0.57 -4.27 2.43
CA PHE A 107 -1.09 -2.98 2.00
C PHE A 107 -0.66 -2.77 0.57
N VAL A 108 -1.60 -2.71 -0.38
CA VAL A 108 -1.28 -2.76 -1.81
C VAL A 108 -1.92 -1.59 -2.53
N GLY A 109 -1.13 -0.55 -2.74
CA GLY A 109 -1.60 0.71 -3.33
C GLY A 109 -1.05 0.95 -4.73
N HIS A 110 -1.56 2.03 -5.34
CA HIS A 110 -1.19 2.40 -6.69
C HIS A 110 -1.02 3.92 -6.83
N ASN A 111 0.02 4.36 -7.54
CA ASN A 111 0.29 5.78 -7.81
C ASN A 111 -0.57 6.46 -8.90
N ILE A 112 -1.77 5.96 -9.22
CA ILE A 112 -2.56 6.47 -10.38
C ILE A 112 -2.98 7.93 -10.18
N LEU A 113 -3.57 8.23 -9.03
CA LEU A 113 -4.07 9.56 -8.69
C LEU A 113 -3.58 9.94 -7.29
N PRO A 114 -3.25 11.21 -7.04
CA PRO A 114 -2.94 11.68 -5.70
C PRO A 114 -4.16 11.50 -4.78
N SER A 115 -3.91 11.07 -3.54
CA SER A 115 -4.92 10.93 -2.49
C SER A 115 -4.30 11.25 -1.14
N THR A 116 -4.89 12.22 -0.43
CA THR A 116 -4.49 12.52 0.95
C THR A 116 -4.82 11.37 1.89
N GLY A 117 -5.97 10.72 1.68
CA GLY A 117 -6.40 9.53 2.42
C GLY A 117 -5.40 8.38 2.27
N ALA A 118 -5.02 8.06 1.03
CA ALA A 118 -4.05 6.98 0.77
C ALA A 118 -2.68 7.22 1.41
N GLY A 119 -2.26 8.49 1.53
CA GLY A 119 -1.05 8.85 2.26
C GLY A 119 -1.12 8.54 3.75
N VAL A 120 -2.26 8.86 4.39
CA VAL A 120 -2.52 8.52 5.81
C VAL A 120 -2.59 7.01 6.01
N GLU A 121 -3.25 6.31 5.11
CA GLU A 121 -3.39 4.85 5.13
C GLU A 121 -2.02 4.15 4.97
N ALA A 122 -1.15 4.65 4.10
CA ALA A 122 0.19 4.12 3.90
C ALA A 122 1.09 4.31 5.15
N GLU A 123 1.01 5.45 5.82
CA GLU A 123 1.73 5.67 7.09
C GLU A 123 1.20 4.75 8.20
N LYS A 124 -0.12 4.51 8.26
CA LYS A 124 -0.70 3.51 9.17
C LYS A 124 -0.21 2.10 8.86
N ALA A 125 -0.19 1.70 7.60
CA ALA A 125 0.34 0.40 7.19
C ALA A 125 1.80 0.22 7.61
N LYS A 126 2.62 1.27 7.51
CA LYS A 126 4.00 1.30 8.01
C LYS A 126 4.06 1.14 9.53
N ILE A 127 3.24 1.88 10.28
CA ILE A 127 3.16 1.78 11.74
C ILE A 127 2.76 0.37 12.16
N TYR A 128 1.78 -0.25 11.50
CA TYR A 128 1.40 -1.63 11.74
C TYR A 128 2.32 -2.66 11.06
N ASN A 129 3.48 -2.25 10.56
CA ASN A 129 4.48 -3.09 9.91
C ASN A 129 3.85 -4.12 8.95
N ARG A 130 2.99 -3.63 8.05
CA ARG A 130 2.38 -4.41 6.96
C ARG A 130 3.40 -4.61 5.85
N VAL A 131 3.19 -5.66 5.05
CA VAL A 131 3.93 -5.82 3.79
C VAL A 131 3.33 -4.83 2.79
N ALA A 132 3.90 -3.62 2.76
CA ALA A 132 3.45 -2.56 1.88
C ALA A 132 4.08 -2.72 0.49
N VAL A 133 3.25 -2.78 -0.54
CA VAL A 133 3.66 -2.83 -1.95
C VAL A 133 2.95 -1.69 -2.69
N MET A 134 3.71 -0.85 -3.37
CA MET A 134 3.19 0.25 -4.17
C MET A 134 3.49 -0.01 -5.64
N LEU A 135 2.42 -0.11 -6.43
CA LEU A 135 2.49 -0.28 -7.88
C LEU A 135 2.65 1.09 -8.54
N MET A 136 3.71 1.22 -9.34
CA MET A 136 4.19 2.48 -9.88
C MET A 136 4.07 2.46 -11.41
N ASP A 137 3.11 3.19 -11.95
CA ASP A 137 3.10 3.49 -13.38
C ASP A 137 4.32 4.36 -13.70
N LYS A 138 5.20 3.88 -14.59
CA LYS A 138 6.43 4.57 -14.97
C LYS A 138 6.19 5.96 -15.58
N ASN A 139 4.98 6.22 -16.06
CA ASN A 139 4.61 7.48 -16.69
C ASN A 139 4.05 8.49 -15.68
N VAL A 140 3.86 8.11 -14.41
CA VAL A 140 3.29 8.97 -13.36
C VAL A 140 4.34 9.30 -12.32
N ARG A 141 4.71 10.57 -12.24
CA ARG A 141 5.60 11.04 -11.17
C ARG A 141 4.91 11.00 -9.81
N VAL A 142 5.67 10.57 -8.82
CA VAL A 142 5.26 10.55 -7.41
C VAL A 142 6.04 11.55 -6.56
N SER A 143 5.56 11.75 -5.33
CA SER A 143 6.28 12.48 -4.29
C SER A 143 7.65 11.83 -4.01
N ARG A 144 8.65 12.66 -3.67
CA ARG A 144 9.94 12.18 -3.14
C ARG A 144 9.82 11.68 -1.70
N MET A 145 8.83 12.17 -0.96
CA MET A 145 8.53 11.69 0.39
C MET A 145 7.65 10.45 0.26
N GLN A 146 8.31 9.30 0.12
CA GLN A 146 7.68 7.99 0.05
C GLN A 146 7.92 7.24 1.38
N PRO A 147 6.94 6.47 1.88
CA PRO A 147 7.13 5.66 3.09
C PRO A 147 8.32 4.70 2.96
N ASN A 148 9.20 4.67 3.95
CA ASN A 148 10.20 3.60 4.02
C ASN A 148 9.54 2.24 4.35
N ARG A 149 10.31 1.14 4.28
CA ARG A 149 9.79 -0.23 4.50
C ARG A 149 8.61 -0.59 3.58
N THR A 150 8.67 -0.11 2.34
CA THR A 150 7.68 -0.34 1.30
C THR A 150 8.40 -0.83 0.05
N ILE A 151 7.82 -1.80 -0.64
CA ILE A 151 8.35 -2.33 -1.89
C ILE A 151 7.70 -1.56 -3.04
N TYR A 152 8.49 -0.90 -3.88
CA TYR A 152 8.00 -0.16 -5.03
C TYR A 152 8.21 -0.96 -6.30
N LEU A 153 7.12 -1.25 -7.04
CA LEU A 153 7.20 -2.03 -8.27
C LEU A 153 6.76 -1.20 -9.46
N GLU A 154 7.65 -1.02 -10.43
CA GLU A 154 7.39 -0.26 -11.63
C GLU A 154 6.73 -1.10 -12.72
N TYR A 155 5.86 -0.47 -13.50
CA TYR A 155 5.26 -1.08 -14.67
C TYR A 155 5.04 -0.10 -15.82
N SER A 156 4.87 -0.67 -17.01
CA SER A 156 4.50 0.05 -18.23
C SER A 156 3.09 -0.29 -18.72
N ASP A 157 2.65 -1.53 -18.49
CA ASP A 157 1.28 -1.97 -18.73
C ASP A 157 0.86 -2.92 -17.60
N PHE A 158 0.08 -2.39 -16.66
CA PHE A 158 -0.37 -3.16 -15.51
C PHE A 158 -1.23 -4.38 -15.88
N SER A 159 -2.02 -4.31 -16.96
CA SER A 159 -2.88 -5.44 -17.36
C SER A 159 -2.04 -6.58 -17.94
N ALA A 160 -1.06 -6.24 -18.79
CA ALA A 160 -0.15 -7.22 -19.38
C ALA A 160 0.80 -7.82 -18.33
N GLN A 161 1.20 -7.03 -17.32
CA GLN A 161 2.15 -7.45 -16.28
C GLN A 161 1.46 -8.06 -15.04
N ALA A 162 0.12 -8.13 -14.98
CA ALA A 162 -0.63 -8.60 -13.81
C ALA A 162 -0.15 -9.96 -13.27
N GLY A 163 0.10 -10.93 -14.15
CA GLY A 163 0.60 -12.26 -13.75
C GLY A 163 1.96 -12.20 -13.05
N ARG A 164 2.85 -11.29 -13.46
CA ARG A 164 4.17 -11.10 -12.81
C ARG A 164 4.01 -10.53 -11.41
N PHE A 165 3.06 -9.63 -11.19
CA PHE A 165 2.75 -9.17 -9.83
C PHE A 165 2.20 -10.30 -8.95
N ALA A 166 1.36 -11.19 -9.48
CA ALA A 166 0.89 -12.35 -8.73
C ALA A 166 2.05 -13.20 -8.20
N GLU A 167 3.06 -13.48 -9.04
CA GLU A 167 4.27 -14.21 -8.65
C GLU A 167 5.07 -13.50 -7.53
N VAL A 168 5.07 -12.15 -7.51
CA VAL A 168 5.67 -11.37 -6.41
C VAL A 168 4.93 -11.62 -5.10
N PHE A 169 3.59 -11.57 -5.11
CA PHE A 169 2.80 -11.81 -3.91
C PHE A 169 2.89 -13.26 -3.42
N GLU A 170 2.94 -14.23 -4.33
CA GLU A 170 3.20 -15.64 -4.00
C GLU A 170 4.56 -15.84 -3.32
N LEU A 171 5.59 -15.09 -3.75
CA LEU A 171 6.88 -15.06 -3.07
C LEU A 171 6.74 -14.45 -1.67
N LEU A 172 6.14 -13.26 -1.55
CA LEU A 172 6.03 -12.54 -0.28
C LEU A 172 5.23 -13.32 0.77
N MET A 173 4.26 -14.14 0.35
CA MET A 173 3.50 -15.04 1.22
C MET A 173 4.37 -16.09 1.93
N LYS A 174 5.61 -16.33 1.48
CA LYS A 174 6.56 -17.26 2.10
C LYS A 174 7.29 -16.67 3.32
N TYR A 175 7.08 -15.38 3.60
CA TYR A 175 7.75 -14.68 4.69
C TYR A 175 6.78 -14.25 5.78
N GLU A 176 7.23 -14.26 7.04
CA GLU A 176 6.63 -13.47 8.10
C GLU A 176 7.27 -12.08 8.14
N PRO A 177 6.48 -11.00 8.20
CA PRO A 177 7.03 -9.65 8.20
C PRO A 177 7.69 -9.30 9.54
N GLY A 178 8.76 -8.53 9.45
CA GLY A 178 9.41 -7.86 10.57
C GLY A 178 9.97 -6.51 10.14
N ALA A 179 10.78 -5.90 10.99
CA ALA A 179 11.35 -4.59 10.73
C ALA A 179 12.78 -4.52 11.20
N GLY A 180 13.58 -3.73 10.49
CA GLY A 180 14.96 -3.54 10.88
C GLY A 180 15.64 -2.47 10.05
N LEU A 181 16.95 -2.61 9.95
CA LEU A 181 17.80 -1.81 9.08
C LEU A 181 18.56 -2.74 8.13
N ASN A 182 18.84 -2.24 6.93
CA ASN A 182 19.82 -2.81 6.01
C ASN A 182 20.93 -1.77 5.80
N GLY A 183 22.06 -1.97 6.49
CA GLY A 183 22.98 -0.86 6.74
C GLY A 183 22.32 0.18 7.65
N ASP A 184 22.26 1.43 7.21
CA ASP A 184 21.65 2.53 7.97
C ASP A 184 20.20 2.83 7.55
N LEU A 185 19.68 2.14 6.53
CA LEU A 185 18.36 2.41 5.96
C LEU A 185 17.28 1.53 6.60
N PRO A 186 16.11 2.10 6.99
CA PRO A 186 14.98 1.31 7.44
C PRO A 186 14.49 0.32 6.38
N ALA A 187 14.45 -0.96 6.74
CA ALA A 187 14.09 -2.05 5.84
C ALA A 187 12.84 -2.80 6.34
N LEU A 188 12.02 -3.24 5.37
CA LEU A 188 10.98 -4.23 5.60
C LEU A 188 11.65 -5.60 5.57
N LEU A 189 11.78 -6.23 6.74
CA LEU A 189 12.43 -7.54 6.83
C LEU A 189 11.41 -8.64 6.63
N GLY A 190 11.85 -9.72 5.99
CA GLY A 190 11.11 -10.96 5.84
C GLY A 190 11.86 -12.07 6.55
N PHE A 191 11.12 -12.89 7.28
CA PHE A 191 11.59 -14.11 7.92
C PHE A 191 11.02 -15.29 7.14
N ASP A 192 11.86 -15.99 6.40
CA ASP A 192 11.42 -17.13 5.58
C ASP A 192 10.78 -18.18 6.49
N LYS A 193 9.55 -18.58 6.17
CA LYS A 193 8.77 -19.53 7.00
C LYS A 193 9.36 -20.94 7.02
N THR A 194 10.19 -21.27 6.04
CA THR A 194 10.78 -22.60 5.84
C THR A 194 12.20 -22.65 6.39
N THR A 195 13.05 -21.67 6.05
CA THR A 195 14.47 -21.68 6.41
C THR A 195 14.76 -20.88 7.68
N GLY A 196 13.86 -19.95 8.06
CA GLY A 196 14.10 -19.00 9.15
C GLY A 196 15.10 -17.89 8.80
N GLU A 197 15.62 -17.87 7.57
CA GLU A 197 16.55 -16.84 7.12
C GLU A 197 15.86 -15.47 7.06
N VAL A 198 16.65 -14.43 7.36
CA VAL A 198 16.16 -13.06 7.38
C VAL A 198 16.71 -12.33 6.17
N ALA A 199 15.82 -11.67 5.44
CA ALA A 199 16.17 -10.90 4.25
C ALA A 199 15.44 -9.55 4.23
N ASP A 200 15.97 -8.61 3.46
CA ASP A 200 15.28 -7.40 3.06
C ASP A 200 14.30 -7.75 1.93
N LEU A 201 12.99 -7.65 2.18
CA LEU A 201 11.99 -8.10 1.21
C LEU A 201 12.03 -7.32 -0.10
N GLU A 202 12.42 -6.04 -0.07
CA GLU A 202 12.57 -5.26 -1.30
C GLU A 202 13.70 -5.84 -2.16
N GLN A 203 14.85 -6.16 -1.54
CA GLN A 203 15.99 -6.75 -2.25
C GLN A 203 15.66 -8.13 -2.82
N VAL A 204 14.99 -9.00 -2.04
CA VAL A 204 14.57 -10.32 -2.53
C VAL A 204 13.66 -10.19 -3.76
N VAL A 205 12.73 -9.23 -3.74
CA VAL A 205 11.85 -8.98 -4.88
C VAL A 205 12.64 -8.44 -6.07
N TYR A 206 13.53 -7.46 -5.89
CA TYR A 206 14.32 -6.91 -7.01
C TYR A 206 15.34 -7.89 -7.60
N GLU A 207 15.88 -8.81 -6.81
CA GLU A 207 16.77 -9.85 -7.30
C GLU A 207 16.03 -10.86 -8.19
N LYS A 208 14.80 -11.22 -7.82
CA LYS A 208 14.00 -12.20 -8.55
C LYS A 208 13.18 -11.60 -9.71
N PHE A 209 12.75 -10.35 -9.57
CA PHE A 209 11.87 -9.63 -10.48
C PHE A 209 12.49 -8.31 -10.90
N ALA A 210 13.72 -8.37 -11.43
CA ALA A 210 14.50 -7.19 -11.82
C ALA A 210 13.77 -6.29 -12.84
N ASP A 211 12.90 -6.85 -13.67
CA ASP A 211 12.06 -6.13 -14.64
C ASP A 211 11.00 -5.23 -13.99
N LEU A 212 10.66 -5.46 -12.72
CA LEU A 212 9.69 -4.68 -11.95
C LEU A 212 10.36 -3.68 -11.00
N ARG A 213 11.68 -3.57 -11.02
CA ARG A 213 12.40 -2.67 -10.12
C ARG A 213 12.01 -1.23 -10.36
N TYR A 214 11.67 -0.50 -9.29
CA TYR A 214 11.36 0.91 -9.40
C TYR A 214 12.61 1.77 -9.55
N HIS A 215 12.55 2.71 -10.51
CA HIS A 215 13.64 3.64 -10.81
C HIS A 215 13.14 5.08 -10.71
N TYR A 216 13.46 5.75 -9.59
CA TYR A 216 13.18 7.18 -9.48
C TYR A 216 14.25 8.00 -10.23
N ASP A 217 13.87 8.69 -11.30
CA ASP A 217 14.76 9.58 -12.07
C ASP A 217 14.46 11.09 -11.90
N GLY A 218 13.33 11.42 -11.27
CA GLY A 218 12.89 12.80 -11.05
C GLY A 218 12.45 13.59 -12.30
N ASN A 219 12.52 12.99 -13.48
CA ASN A 219 12.22 13.61 -14.77
C ASN A 219 10.84 13.22 -15.33
N THR A 220 10.21 12.18 -14.79
CA THR A 220 8.83 11.81 -15.12
C THR A 220 7.87 13.01 -14.96
N PRO A 221 6.92 13.23 -15.90
CA PRO A 221 5.96 14.32 -15.80
C PRO A 221 5.01 14.14 -14.60
N VAL A 222 4.61 15.26 -14.00
CA VAL A 222 3.57 15.29 -12.94
C VAL A 222 2.20 15.21 -13.60
N LEU A 223 1.37 14.26 -13.17
CA LEU A 223 -0.04 14.21 -13.57
C LEU A 223 -0.75 15.46 -13.01
N LYS A 224 -1.09 16.40 -13.89
CA LYS A 224 -1.85 17.59 -13.52
C LYS A 224 -3.34 17.32 -13.72
N LEU A 225 -4.01 16.89 -12.66
CA LEU A 225 -5.46 16.89 -12.62
C LEU A 225 -5.92 18.33 -12.34
N ARG A 226 -6.77 18.91 -13.20
CA ARG A 226 -7.38 20.21 -12.91
C ARG A 226 -8.40 20.03 -11.79
N ALA A 227 -8.00 20.35 -10.57
CA ALA A 227 -8.94 20.67 -9.50
C ALA A 227 -8.88 22.18 -9.30
N GLU A 228 -9.89 22.90 -9.80
CA GLU A 228 -9.97 24.36 -9.68
C GLU A 228 -10.77 24.69 -8.42
N ASN A 229 -10.14 25.32 -7.42
CA ASN A 229 -10.86 25.95 -6.32
C ASN A 229 -11.44 27.27 -6.85
N PRO A 230 -12.78 27.41 -7.00
CA PRO A 230 -13.38 28.59 -7.59
C PRO A 230 -13.13 29.88 -6.78
N GLU A 231 -12.79 29.77 -5.49
CA GLU A 231 -12.56 30.93 -4.62
C GLU A 231 -11.14 31.53 -4.72
N ILE A 232 -10.13 30.75 -5.14
CA ILE A 232 -8.76 31.27 -5.38
C ILE A 232 -8.78 32.34 -6.49
N PHE A 233 -9.74 32.26 -7.41
CA PHE A 233 -9.96 33.28 -8.45
C PHE A 233 -10.73 34.51 -7.95
N ARG A 234 -11.36 34.43 -6.77
CA ARG A 234 -12.02 35.56 -6.10
C ARG A 234 -11.06 36.33 -5.18
N GLU A 235 -10.06 35.66 -4.60
CA GLU A 235 -9.04 36.31 -3.76
C GLU A 235 -8.18 37.34 -4.53
N ASN A 236 -8.07 37.21 -5.85
CA ASN A 236 -7.38 38.17 -6.71
C ASN A 236 -8.27 39.35 -7.20
N ARG A 237 -9.46 39.55 -6.62
CA ARG A 237 -10.38 40.66 -6.93
C ARG A 237 -10.85 41.45 -5.70
N GLY A 238 -10.07 41.40 -4.61
CA GLY A 238 -10.24 42.25 -3.42
C GLY A 238 -9.26 43.42 -3.42
#